data_AF-A0A949T2I6-F1
#
_entry.id   AF-A0A949T2I6-F1
#
_cell.length_a   1.000
_cell.length_b   1.000
_cell.length_c   1.000
_cell.angle_alpha   90.00
_cell.angle_beta   90.00
_cell.angle_gamma   90.00
#
_symmetry.space_group_name_H-M   'P 1'
#
loop_
_entity.id
_entity.type
_entity.pdbx_description
1 polymer ?
#
loop_
_entity_poly.entity_id
_entity_poly.type
_entity_poly.pdbx_seq_one_letter_code
_entity_poly.pdbx_strand_id
1 'polypeptide(L)'
;MTMSKSNKYRYLAILGAILAVGLMASAFILGHQFKNLQQTGVITVKGLAEAEHKATLGTWSINVRAWGRDYAEAMRNNQQNLNIAVKFLKEQGFTEQDRAITDLSVNAHTEYYTDEFGKERSRHNGFVASRSITISTKELAKLQQALAQIQNLRAENQNIDFSSPNYYLENLETIKRDLIAKATQDAYVRAEEFAKTSNVKVGLLKSASQGSFDIQSTSPTSEDTSDYGGGYDTSTIDKKVRLVVTIQYAIN
;
A
#
# COMPACT_ATOMS: atom_id res chain seq x y z
N MET A 1 56.38 63.11 12.05
CA MET A 1 55.28 64.08 12.29
C MET A 1 54.36 63.50 13.36
N THR A 2 54.64 63.79 14.63
CA THR A 2 53.97 63.20 15.80
C THR A 2 52.65 63.91 16.08
N MET A 3 51.52 63.26 15.77
CA MET A 3 50.20 63.77 16.18
C MET A 3 50.16 63.95 17.71
N SER A 4 49.87 65.18 18.16
CA SER A 4 49.64 65.55 19.55
C SER A 4 48.66 64.57 20.23
N LYS A 5 49.02 64.06 21.41
CA LYS A 5 48.23 63.07 22.20
C LYS A 5 46.75 63.47 22.32
N SER A 6 46.44 64.76 22.44
CA SER A 6 45.07 65.32 22.49
C SER A 6 44.20 64.92 21.28
N ASN A 7 44.76 64.96 20.08
CA ASN A 7 44.00 64.63 18.87
C ASN A 7 43.70 63.13 18.76
N LYS A 8 44.59 62.25 19.25
CA LYS A 8 44.36 60.79 19.28
C LYS A 8 43.16 60.42 20.16
N TYR A 9 43.02 61.04 21.33
CA TYR A 9 41.87 60.80 22.21
C TYR A 9 40.55 61.29 21.60
N ARG A 10 40.57 62.38 20.83
CA ARG A 10 39.39 62.89 20.11
C ARG A 10 38.94 61.93 19.00
N TYR A 11 39.87 61.38 18.22
CA TYR A 11 39.52 60.38 17.19
C TYR A 11 39.00 59.07 17.78
N LEU A 12 39.58 58.61 18.90
CA LEU A 12 39.08 57.42 19.61
C LEU A 12 37.67 57.64 20.18
N ALA A 13 37.37 58.83 20.70
CA ALA A 13 36.04 59.18 21.19
C ALA A 13 35.00 59.23 20.06
N ILE A 14 35.36 59.80 18.89
CA ILE A 14 34.48 59.84 17.72
C ILE A 14 34.21 58.42 17.19
N LEU A 15 35.24 57.58 17.09
CA LEU A 15 35.09 56.18 16.68
C LEU A 15 34.17 55.40 17.64
N GLY A 16 34.37 55.59 18.95
CA GLY A 16 33.53 54.97 19.98
C GLY A 16 32.06 55.41 19.88
N ALA A 17 31.81 56.69 19.61
CA ALA A 17 30.44 57.20 19.43
C ALA A 17 29.76 56.63 18.18
N ILE A 18 30.48 56.54 17.05
CA ILE A 18 29.96 55.94 15.81
C ILE A 18 29.64 54.46 16.01
N LEU A 19 30.52 53.70 16.69
CA LEU A 19 30.27 52.30 17.01
C LEU A 19 29.07 52.13 17.94
N ALA A 20 28.92 52.98 18.96
CA ALA A 20 27.78 52.93 19.86
C ALA A 20 26.45 53.17 19.13
N VAL A 21 26.40 54.17 18.24
CA VAL A 21 25.21 54.46 17.42
C VAL A 21 24.93 53.31 16.45
N GLY A 22 25.95 52.75 15.80
CA GLY A 22 25.81 51.60 14.91
C GLY A 22 25.26 50.36 15.61
N LEU A 23 25.72 50.08 16.83
CA LEU A 23 25.22 48.97 17.65
C LEU A 23 23.78 49.22 18.13
N MET A 24 23.44 50.44 18.55
CA MET A 24 22.07 50.79 18.93
C MET A 24 21.10 50.66 17.75
N ALA A 25 21.48 51.14 16.57
CA ALA A 25 20.65 51.01 15.37
C ALA A 25 20.46 49.54 14.97
N SER A 26 21.53 48.74 15.04
CA SER A 26 21.46 47.30 14.76
C SER A 26 20.56 46.56 15.76
N ALA A 27 20.69 46.86 17.06
CA ALA A 27 19.85 46.28 18.10
C ALA A 27 18.38 46.70 17.96
N PHE A 28 18.11 47.93 17.53
CA PHE A 28 16.75 48.42 17.28
C PHE A 28 16.10 47.72 16.07
N ILE A 29 16.83 47.56 14.96
CA ILE A 29 16.34 46.86 13.77
C ILE A 29 16.07 45.39 14.09
N LEU A 30 17.00 44.72 14.78
CA LEU A 30 16.83 43.33 15.21
C LEU A 30 15.68 43.19 16.20
N GLY A 31 15.57 44.07 17.20
CA GLY A 31 14.47 44.06 18.16
C GLY A 31 13.10 44.26 17.51
N HIS A 32 13.02 45.11 16.49
CA HIS A 32 11.80 45.31 15.72
C HIS A 32 11.44 44.09 14.85
N GLN A 33 12.42 43.41 14.25
CA GLN A 33 12.17 42.15 13.52
C GLN A 33 11.77 41.00 14.46
N PHE A 34 12.36 40.90 15.65
CA PHE A 34 12.03 39.86 16.63
C PHE A 34 10.60 40.00 17.18
N LYS A 35 10.04 41.20 17.27
CA LYS A 35 8.62 41.39 17.63
C LYS A 35 7.65 40.80 16.60
N ASN A 36 8.04 40.72 15.33
CA ASN A 36 7.24 40.08 14.28
C ASN A 36 7.42 38.55 14.22
N LEU A 37 8.34 37.99 15.02
CA LEU A 37 8.52 36.55 15.23
C LEU A 37 7.68 36.01 16.40
N GLN A 38 6.63 36.72 16.83
CA GLN A 38 5.64 36.13 17.73
C GLN A 38 5.18 34.80 17.14
N GLN A 39 5.27 33.73 17.93
CA GLN A 39 4.79 32.41 17.54
C GLN A 39 3.28 32.51 17.32
N THR A 40 2.87 32.73 16.07
CA THR A 40 1.48 32.53 15.65
C THR A 40 1.09 31.14 16.07
N GLY A 41 -0.01 31.03 16.83
CA GLY A 41 -0.54 29.73 17.22
C GLY A 41 -0.79 28.85 15.99
N VAL A 42 -0.86 27.54 16.21
CA VAL A 42 -1.12 26.59 15.14
C VAL A 42 -2.33 25.74 15.48
N ILE A 43 -3.18 25.52 14.49
CA ILE A 43 -4.22 24.49 14.55
C ILE A 43 -3.67 23.27 13.82
N THR A 44 -3.56 22.15 14.54
CA THR A 44 -3.25 20.85 13.95
C THR A 44 -4.55 20.08 13.76
N VAL A 45 -4.86 19.72 12.52
CA VAL A 45 -6.07 18.98 12.15
C VAL A 45 -5.71 17.70 11.41
N LYS A 46 -6.57 16.69 11.57
CA LYS A 46 -6.55 15.49 10.73
C LYS A 46 -7.67 15.59 9.71
N GLY A 47 -7.30 15.46 8.44
CA GLY A 47 -8.24 15.30 7.32
C GLY A 47 -8.36 13.84 6.94
N LEU A 48 -9.56 13.44 6.54
CA LEU A 48 -9.90 12.09 6.13
C LEU A 48 -10.60 12.16 4.77
N ALA A 49 -10.18 11.29 3.85
CA ALA A 49 -10.96 10.98 2.66
C ALA A 49 -11.15 9.48 2.54
N GLU A 50 -12.36 9.09 2.16
CA GLU A 50 -12.72 7.71 1.88
C GLU A 50 -13.42 7.65 0.51
N ALA A 51 -13.16 6.59 -0.24
CA ALA A 51 -13.84 6.32 -1.49
C ALA A 51 -14.06 4.82 -1.66
N GLU A 52 -15.24 4.46 -2.14
CA GLU A 52 -15.56 3.09 -2.52
C GLU A 52 -15.19 2.87 -3.99
N HIS A 53 -14.49 1.77 -4.23
CA HIS A 53 -14.06 1.34 -5.55
C HIS A 53 -14.37 -0.15 -5.72
N LYS A 54 -14.50 -0.59 -6.98
CA LYS A 54 -14.46 -2.01 -7.30
C LYS A 54 -13.07 -2.36 -7.81
N ALA A 55 -12.57 -3.52 -7.42
CA ALA A 55 -11.37 -4.09 -8.01
C ALA A 55 -11.50 -4.09 -9.53
N THR A 56 -10.38 -3.85 -10.22
CA THR A 56 -10.33 -3.77 -11.68
C THR A 56 -9.54 -4.92 -12.29
N LEU A 57 -8.80 -5.67 -11.47
CA LEU A 57 -7.99 -6.81 -11.89
C LEU A 57 -8.18 -7.97 -10.92
N GLY A 58 -8.40 -9.17 -11.44
CA GLY A 58 -8.48 -10.40 -10.68
C GLY A 58 -7.37 -11.35 -11.12
N THR A 59 -6.75 -12.01 -10.16
CA THR A 59 -5.77 -13.07 -10.42
C THR A 59 -6.19 -14.35 -9.73
N TRP A 60 -5.90 -15.49 -10.35
CA TRP A 60 -6.30 -16.78 -9.80
C TRP A 60 -5.33 -17.87 -10.21
N SER A 61 -4.95 -18.74 -9.26
CA SER A 61 -3.99 -19.82 -9.49
C SER A 61 -4.67 -21.18 -9.43
N ILE A 62 -4.40 -22.00 -10.44
CA ILE A 62 -4.84 -23.39 -10.55
C ILE A 62 -3.59 -24.25 -10.60
N ASN A 63 -3.49 -25.22 -9.71
CA ASN A 63 -2.35 -26.11 -9.60
C ASN A 63 -2.73 -27.50 -10.12
N VAL A 64 -2.01 -27.93 -11.16
CA VAL A 64 -2.19 -29.23 -11.77
C VAL A 64 -1.06 -30.13 -11.33
N ARG A 65 -1.40 -31.20 -10.60
CA ARG A 65 -0.44 -32.22 -10.18
C ARG A 65 -0.74 -33.54 -10.89
N ALA A 66 0.21 -34.47 -10.86
CA ALA A 66 -0.03 -35.86 -11.20
C ALA A 66 1.08 -36.72 -10.64
N TRP A 67 0.70 -37.86 -10.08
CA TRP A 67 1.64 -38.91 -9.72
C TRP A 67 1.90 -39.85 -10.90
N GLY A 68 3.09 -40.44 -10.94
CA GLY A 68 3.41 -41.57 -11.81
C GLY A 68 4.48 -42.46 -11.20
N ARG A 69 4.49 -43.74 -11.58
CA ARG A 69 5.48 -44.72 -11.09
C ARG A 69 6.92 -44.37 -11.50
N ASP A 70 7.06 -43.69 -12.63
CA ASP A 70 8.33 -43.19 -13.16
C ASP A 70 8.16 -41.75 -13.66
N TYR A 71 9.29 -41.12 -13.99
CA TYR A 71 9.32 -39.74 -14.44
C TYR A 71 8.44 -39.50 -15.69
N ALA A 72 8.52 -40.39 -16.68
CA ALA A 72 7.80 -40.24 -17.94
C ALA A 72 6.29 -40.38 -17.76
N GLU A 73 5.85 -41.31 -16.91
CA GLU A 73 4.44 -41.48 -16.56
C GLU A 73 3.91 -40.25 -15.83
N ALA A 74 4.64 -39.71 -14.85
CA ALA A 74 4.24 -38.50 -14.12
C ALA A 74 4.07 -37.31 -15.07
N MET A 75 5.02 -37.11 -16.00
CA MET A 75 4.92 -36.07 -17.04
C MET A 75 3.67 -36.23 -17.90
N ARG A 76 3.41 -37.45 -18.41
CA ARG A 76 2.27 -37.73 -19.29
C ARG A 76 0.94 -37.52 -18.57
N ASN A 77 0.83 -38.00 -17.33
CA ASN A 77 -0.37 -37.84 -16.51
C ASN A 77 -0.62 -36.34 -16.19
N ASN A 78 0.45 -35.57 -15.88
CA ASN A 78 0.34 -34.13 -15.69
C ASN A 78 -0.13 -33.42 -16.96
N GLN A 79 0.38 -33.82 -18.13
CA GLN A 79 -0.05 -33.24 -19.41
C GLN A 79 -1.54 -33.51 -19.70
N GLN A 80 -2.06 -34.69 -19.37
CA GLN A 80 -3.48 -34.99 -19.48
C GLN A 80 -4.33 -34.10 -18.58
N ASN A 81 -3.95 -33.98 -17.29
CA ASN A 81 -4.64 -33.10 -16.35
C ASN A 81 -4.55 -31.62 -16.76
N LEU A 82 -3.41 -31.20 -17.33
CA LEU A 82 -3.21 -29.84 -17.83
C LEU A 82 -4.17 -29.54 -18.98
N ASN A 83 -4.32 -30.48 -19.93
CA ASN A 83 -5.24 -30.32 -21.06
C ASN A 83 -6.70 -30.19 -20.58
N ILE A 84 -7.08 -30.95 -19.55
CA ILE A 84 -8.40 -30.84 -18.91
C ILE A 84 -8.59 -29.45 -18.30
N ALA A 85 -7.63 -28.98 -17.49
CA ALA A 85 -7.70 -27.66 -16.85
C ALA A 85 -7.74 -26.52 -17.88
N VAL A 86 -6.93 -26.60 -18.94
CA VAL A 86 -6.92 -25.61 -20.03
C VAL A 86 -8.22 -25.63 -20.82
N LYS A 87 -8.79 -26.81 -21.09
CA LYS A 87 -10.10 -26.93 -21.76
C LYS A 87 -11.19 -26.26 -20.93
N PHE A 88 -11.25 -26.57 -19.63
CA PHE A 88 -12.17 -25.92 -18.70
C PHE A 88 -12.03 -24.38 -18.74
N LEU A 89 -10.79 -23.87 -18.64
CA LEU A 89 -10.55 -22.43 -18.69
C LEU A 89 -10.98 -21.80 -20.01
N LYS A 90 -10.80 -22.48 -21.14
CA LYS A 90 -11.28 -22.04 -22.45
C LYS A 90 -12.81 -22.02 -22.51
N GLU A 91 -13.50 -22.99 -21.93
CA GLU A 91 -14.96 -23.03 -21.83
C GLU A 91 -15.52 -21.93 -20.93
N GLN A 92 -14.79 -21.57 -19.87
CA GLN A 92 -15.07 -20.37 -19.06
C GLN A 92 -14.68 -19.06 -19.78
N GLY A 93 -14.15 -19.15 -21.01
CA GLY A 93 -13.83 -18.05 -21.90
C GLY A 93 -12.43 -17.44 -21.71
N PHE A 94 -11.58 -17.96 -20.84
CA PHE A 94 -10.21 -17.48 -20.71
C PHE A 94 -9.39 -17.90 -21.94
N THR A 95 -8.63 -16.96 -22.50
CA THR A 95 -7.80 -17.19 -23.69
C THR A 95 -6.35 -17.44 -23.29
N GLU A 96 -5.46 -17.64 -24.26
CA GLU A 96 -4.02 -17.79 -23.96
C GLU A 96 -3.41 -16.49 -23.43
N GLN A 97 -3.96 -15.34 -23.79
CA GLN A 97 -3.48 -14.03 -23.31
C GLN A 97 -3.79 -13.81 -21.82
N ASP A 98 -4.84 -14.45 -21.31
CA ASP A 98 -5.24 -14.35 -19.91
C ASP A 98 -4.47 -15.33 -19.01
N ARG A 99 -3.65 -16.22 -19.60
CA ARG A 99 -3.05 -17.39 -18.92
C ARG A 99 -1.54 -17.39 -18.98
N ALA A 100 -0.90 -17.56 -17.83
CA ALA A 100 0.50 -17.96 -17.73
C ALA A 100 0.58 -19.38 -17.15
N ILE A 101 1.33 -20.26 -17.81
CA ILE A 101 1.56 -21.64 -17.33
C ILE A 101 3.03 -21.76 -16.97
N THR A 102 3.33 -22.25 -15.77
CA THR A 102 4.71 -22.50 -15.36
C THR A 102 5.31 -23.68 -16.11
N ASP A 103 6.65 -23.73 -16.16
CA ASP A 103 7.36 -24.91 -16.60
C ASP A 103 7.00 -26.14 -15.76
N LEU A 104 7.22 -27.31 -16.34
CA LEU A 104 6.99 -28.58 -15.67
C LEU A 104 8.03 -28.79 -14.58
N SER A 105 7.57 -28.97 -13.34
CA SER A 105 8.40 -29.48 -12.26
C SER A 105 8.08 -30.95 -12.03
N VAL A 106 9.09 -31.80 -11.90
CA VAL A 106 8.90 -33.22 -11.56
C VAL A 106 9.86 -33.58 -10.46
N ASN A 107 9.32 -34.05 -9.34
CA ASN A 107 10.10 -34.38 -8.14
C ASN A 107 9.82 -35.82 -7.71
N ALA A 108 10.81 -36.49 -7.14
CA ALA A 108 10.60 -37.78 -6.49
C ALA A 108 9.60 -37.62 -5.34
N HIS A 109 8.67 -38.56 -5.24
CA HIS A 109 7.67 -38.57 -4.20
C HIS A 109 8.05 -39.61 -3.13
N THR A 110 8.00 -39.18 -1.88
CA THR A 110 8.27 -40.02 -0.72
C THR A 110 6.97 -40.20 0.03
N GLU A 111 6.55 -41.45 0.18
CA GLU A 111 5.39 -41.81 0.99
C GLU A 111 5.85 -42.08 2.41
N TYR A 112 5.18 -41.45 3.37
CA TYR A 112 5.36 -41.69 4.80
C TYR A 112 4.23 -42.59 5.30
N TYR A 113 4.57 -43.61 6.07
CA TYR A 113 3.59 -44.55 6.62
C TYR A 113 4.01 -45.01 8.02
N THR A 114 3.03 -45.39 8.83
CA THR A 114 3.27 -45.99 10.14
C THR A 114 3.32 -47.50 10.00
N ASP A 115 4.39 -48.13 10.47
CA ASP A 115 4.51 -49.59 10.48
C ASP A 115 3.63 -50.23 11.58
N GLU A 116 3.52 -51.55 11.55
CA GLU A 116 2.69 -52.34 12.50
C GLU A 116 3.12 -52.14 13.97
N PHE A 117 4.31 -51.58 14.22
CA PHE A 117 4.85 -51.29 15.55
C PHE A 117 4.66 -49.83 15.96
N GLY A 118 3.89 -49.05 15.20
CA GLY A 118 3.61 -47.65 15.51
C GLY A 118 4.77 -46.70 15.15
N LYS A 119 5.76 -47.15 14.38
CA LYS A 119 6.92 -46.32 14.01
C LYS A 119 6.72 -45.71 12.63
N GLU A 120 7.03 -44.42 12.51
CA GLU A 120 7.04 -43.72 11.22
C GLU A 120 8.19 -44.20 10.34
N ARG A 121 7.86 -44.53 9.09
CA ARG A 121 8.77 -44.95 8.03
C ARG A 121 8.50 -44.14 6.78
N SER A 122 9.46 -44.12 5.87
CA SER A 122 9.29 -43.55 4.55
C SER A 122 9.82 -44.48 3.47
N ARG A 123 9.22 -44.41 2.28
CA ARG A 123 9.67 -45.12 1.09
C ARG A 123 9.53 -44.24 -0.14
N HIS A 124 10.42 -44.45 -1.10
CA HIS A 124 10.24 -43.86 -2.42
C HIS A 124 8.98 -44.43 -3.05
N ASN A 125 8.09 -43.56 -3.52
CA ASN A 125 6.83 -43.92 -4.14
C ASN A 125 6.63 -43.06 -5.39
N GLY A 126 7.44 -43.30 -6.42
CA GLY A 126 7.30 -42.68 -7.73
C GLY A 126 7.66 -41.20 -7.80
N PHE A 127 7.04 -40.49 -8.72
CA PHE A 127 7.30 -39.08 -9.02
C PHE A 127 6.01 -38.28 -9.06
N VAL A 128 6.07 -37.02 -8.64
CA VAL A 128 4.97 -36.05 -8.78
C VAL A 128 5.40 -34.94 -9.71
N ALA A 129 4.63 -34.79 -10.78
CA ALA A 129 4.74 -33.73 -11.76
C ALA A 129 3.74 -32.61 -11.45
N SER A 130 4.18 -31.36 -11.42
CA SER A 130 3.36 -30.20 -11.10
C SER A 130 3.56 -29.04 -12.09
N ARG A 131 2.46 -28.33 -12.35
CA ARG A 131 2.41 -27.05 -13.06
C ARG A 131 1.37 -26.15 -12.41
N SER A 132 1.56 -24.84 -12.51
CA SER A 132 0.57 -23.85 -12.11
C SER A 132 0.09 -23.06 -13.33
N ILE A 133 -1.20 -22.79 -13.38
CA ILE A 133 -1.83 -21.89 -14.34
C ILE A 133 -2.27 -20.65 -13.55
N THR A 134 -1.71 -19.50 -13.89
CA THR A 134 -2.14 -18.21 -13.34
C THR A 134 -3.01 -17.50 -14.36
N ILE A 135 -4.22 -17.15 -13.94
CA ILE A 135 -5.15 -16.29 -14.67
C ILE A 135 -4.94 -14.86 -14.21
N SER A 136 -4.94 -13.91 -15.13
CA SER A 136 -5.03 -12.48 -14.85
C SER A 136 -6.08 -11.87 -15.77
N THR A 137 -7.12 -11.23 -15.21
CA THR A 137 -8.26 -10.74 -16.00
C THR A 137 -8.90 -9.50 -15.39
N LYS A 138 -9.48 -8.64 -16.25
CA LYS A 138 -10.34 -7.53 -15.82
C LYS A 138 -11.81 -7.93 -15.69
N GLU A 139 -12.17 -9.10 -16.24
CA GLU A 139 -13.54 -9.61 -16.24
C GLU A 139 -13.84 -10.36 -14.93
N LEU A 140 -14.04 -9.63 -13.84
CA LEU A 140 -14.18 -10.22 -12.50
C LEU A 140 -15.42 -11.11 -12.35
N ALA A 141 -16.53 -10.77 -13.01
CA ALA A 141 -17.74 -11.60 -12.96
C ALA A 141 -17.51 -12.98 -13.59
N LYS A 142 -16.77 -13.03 -14.70
CA LYS A 142 -16.35 -14.26 -15.37
C LYS A 142 -15.41 -15.07 -14.48
N LEU A 143 -14.50 -14.41 -13.77
CA LEU A 143 -13.62 -15.07 -12.80
C LEU A 143 -14.43 -15.73 -11.66
N GLN A 144 -15.41 -15.03 -11.10
CA GLN A 144 -16.29 -15.58 -10.06
C GLN A 144 -17.12 -16.77 -10.55
N GLN A 145 -17.65 -16.70 -11.78
CA GLN A 145 -18.35 -17.82 -12.40
C GLN A 145 -17.44 -19.03 -12.57
N ALA A 146 -16.22 -18.84 -13.08
CA ALA A 146 -15.24 -19.89 -13.23
C ALA A 146 -14.84 -20.52 -11.89
N LEU A 147 -14.71 -19.70 -10.83
CA LEU A 147 -14.42 -20.19 -9.48
C LEU A 147 -15.52 -21.12 -8.95
N ALA A 148 -16.79 -20.82 -9.23
CA ALA A 148 -17.90 -21.70 -8.86
C ALA A 148 -17.87 -23.02 -9.64
N GLN A 149 -17.58 -22.95 -10.95
CA GLN A 149 -17.58 -24.13 -11.82
C GLN A 149 -16.39 -25.06 -11.59
N ILE A 150 -15.22 -24.54 -11.17
CA ILE A 150 -14.04 -25.39 -10.94
C ILE A 150 -14.21 -26.36 -9.77
N GLN A 151 -15.17 -26.10 -8.87
CA GLN A 151 -15.47 -27.01 -7.77
C GLN A 151 -15.95 -28.37 -8.30
N ASN A 152 -16.78 -28.35 -9.35
CA ASN A 152 -17.23 -29.56 -10.04
C ASN A 152 -16.05 -30.28 -10.70
N LEU A 153 -15.17 -29.53 -11.37
CA LEU A 153 -13.98 -30.10 -12.00
C LEU A 153 -13.05 -30.76 -10.98
N ARG A 154 -12.85 -30.13 -9.82
CA ARG A 154 -12.03 -30.69 -8.73
C ARG A 154 -12.65 -31.96 -8.14
N ALA A 155 -13.98 -32.00 -8.05
CA ALA A 155 -14.70 -33.21 -7.59
C ALA A 155 -14.47 -34.40 -8.54
N GLU A 156 -14.43 -34.14 -9.85
CA GLU A 156 -14.14 -35.16 -10.87
C GLU A 156 -12.64 -35.50 -10.98
N ASN A 157 -11.76 -34.52 -10.74
CA ASN A 157 -10.31 -34.69 -10.84
C ASN A 157 -9.58 -34.01 -9.67
N GLN A 158 -9.27 -34.81 -8.64
CA GLN A 158 -8.58 -34.37 -7.42
C GLN A 158 -7.14 -33.88 -7.66
N ASN A 159 -6.59 -34.12 -8.85
CA ASN A 159 -5.25 -33.66 -9.21
C ASN A 159 -5.23 -32.18 -9.65
N ILE A 160 -6.40 -31.56 -9.81
CA ILE A 160 -6.56 -30.14 -10.11
C ILE A 160 -6.98 -29.44 -8.81
N ASP A 161 -6.08 -28.62 -8.30
CA ASP A 161 -6.28 -27.79 -7.12
C ASP A 161 -6.36 -26.31 -7.52
N PHE A 162 -6.90 -25.46 -6.65
CA PHE A 162 -7.04 -24.04 -6.94
C PHE A 162 -6.95 -23.22 -5.65
N SER A 163 -6.42 -21.99 -5.77
CA SER A 163 -6.42 -21.02 -4.68
C SER A 163 -7.69 -20.18 -4.71
N SER A 164 -7.93 -19.42 -3.63
CA SER A 164 -8.81 -18.25 -3.72
C SER A 164 -8.22 -17.24 -4.71
N PRO A 165 -9.06 -16.53 -5.48
CA PRO A 165 -8.59 -15.43 -6.31
C PRO A 165 -8.20 -14.22 -5.46
N ASN A 166 -7.28 -13.42 -5.99
CA ASN A 166 -6.93 -12.10 -5.44
C ASN A 166 -7.42 -11.00 -6.38
N TYR A 167 -7.86 -9.90 -5.81
CA TYR A 167 -8.48 -8.78 -6.50
C TYR A 167 -7.75 -7.47 -6.19
N TYR A 168 -7.42 -6.74 -7.24
CA TYR A 168 -6.58 -5.57 -7.19
C TYR A 168 -7.24 -4.35 -7.85
N LEU A 169 -6.83 -3.17 -7.41
CA LEU A 169 -7.15 -1.88 -7.99
C LEU A 169 -5.97 -1.47 -8.86
N GLU A 170 -6.21 -1.27 -10.14
CA GLU A 170 -5.29 -0.54 -10.99
C GLU A 170 -5.36 0.97 -10.66
N ASN A 171 -4.40 1.74 -11.16
CA ASN A 171 -4.39 3.20 -11.05
C ASN A 171 -4.36 3.76 -9.61
N LEU A 172 -3.73 3.04 -8.68
CA LEU A 172 -3.58 3.45 -7.27
C LEU A 172 -3.05 4.88 -7.11
N GLU A 173 -2.11 5.30 -7.96
CA GLU A 173 -1.57 6.66 -7.92
C GLU A 173 -2.63 7.74 -8.22
N THR A 174 -3.56 7.47 -9.14
CA THR A 174 -4.64 8.41 -9.47
C THR A 174 -5.64 8.49 -8.32
N ILE A 175 -6.02 7.33 -7.76
CA ILE A 175 -6.89 7.25 -6.59
C ILE A 175 -6.27 8.00 -5.40
N LYS A 176 -4.98 7.77 -5.15
CA LYS A 176 -4.23 8.41 -4.07
C LYS A 176 -4.20 9.93 -4.23
N ARG A 177 -3.96 10.46 -5.44
CA ARG A 177 -3.97 11.91 -5.71
C ARG A 177 -5.33 12.54 -5.45
N ASP A 178 -6.40 11.91 -5.89
CA ASP A 178 -7.78 12.36 -5.64
C ASP A 178 -8.08 12.39 -4.13
N LEU A 179 -7.70 11.33 -3.41
CA LEU A 179 -7.90 11.26 -1.96
C LEU A 179 -7.04 12.25 -1.17
N ILE A 180 -5.81 12.55 -1.60
CA ILE A 180 -5.00 13.61 -0.97
C ILE A 180 -5.71 14.96 -1.09
N ALA A 181 -6.25 15.28 -2.27
CA ALA A 181 -6.98 16.54 -2.47
C ALA A 181 -8.22 16.62 -1.57
N LYS A 182 -9.03 15.56 -1.54
CA LYS A 182 -10.22 15.47 -0.69
C LYS A 182 -9.89 15.53 0.80
N ALA A 183 -8.87 14.81 1.26
CA ALA A 183 -8.47 14.79 2.66
C ALA A 183 -7.88 16.14 3.10
N THR A 184 -7.15 16.82 2.20
CA THR A 184 -6.65 18.19 2.44
C THR A 184 -7.79 19.18 2.57
N GLN A 185 -8.82 19.06 1.73
CA GLN A 185 -10.03 19.89 1.81
C GLN A 185 -10.80 19.63 3.11
N ASP A 186 -10.99 18.36 3.51
CA ASP A 186 -11.62 18.00 4.79
C ASP A 186 -10.83 18.55 5.99
N ALA A 187 -9.50 18.46 5.97
CA ALA A 187 -8.65 19.08 6.98
C ALA A 187 -8.87 20.60 7.07
N TYR A 188 -8.94 21.30 5.93
CA TYR A 188 -9.17 22.74 5.91
C TYR A 188 -10.53 23.12 6.52
N VAL A 189 -11.61 22.43 6.14
CA VAL A 189 -12.96 22.65 6.71
C VAL A 189 -12.95 22.45 8.23
N ARG A 190 -12.28 21.41 8.73
CA ARG A 190 -12.15 21.19 10.19
C ARG A 190 -11.35 22.29 10.88
N ALA A 191 -10.28 22.79 10.25
CA ALA A 191 -9.52 23.91 10.78
C ALA A 191 -10.38 25.17 10.90
N GLU A 192 -11.26 25.43 9.93
CA GLU A 192 -12.21 26.54 9.97
C GLU A 192 -13.19 26.41 11.14
N GLU A 193 -13.70 25.21 11.43
CA GLU A 193 -14.58 24.98 12.58
C GLU A 193 -13.87 25.21 13.93
N PHE A 194 -12.61 24.77 14.07
CA PHE A 194 -11.82 25.07 15.27
C PHE A 194 -11.57 26.58 15.41
N ALA A 195 -11.24 27.25 14.32
CA ALA A 195 -10.95 28.67 14.32
C ALA A 195 -12.17 29.52 14.73
N LYS A 196 -13.36 29.18 14.22
CA LYS A 196 -14.64 29.82 14.60
C LYS A 196 -14.88 29.76 16.11
N THR A 197 -14.67 28.59 16.72
CA THR A 197 -14.90 28.38 18.15
C THR A 197 -13.94 29.18 19.03
N SER A 198 -12.72 29.44 18.55
CA SER A 198 -11.69 30.19 19.28
C SER A 198 -11.60 31.67 18.89
N ASN A 199 -12.53 32.18 18.07
CA ASN A 199 -12.54 33.55 17.54
C ASN A 199 -11.21 33.97 16.87
N VAL A 200 -10.56 33.02 16.21
CA VAL A 200 -9.35 33.21 15.38
C VAL A 200 -9.65 32.87 13.93
N LYS A 201 -8.77 33.24 13.00
CA LYS A 201 -8.88 32.89 11.58
C LYS A 201 -7.82 31.86 11.19
N VAL A 202 -8.19 30.93 10.31
CA VAL A 202 -7.24 30.01 9.68
C VAL A 202 -6.31 30.82 8.76
N GLY A 203 -5.02 30.67 8.97
CA GLY A 203 -3.95 31.28 8.20
C GLY A 203 -3.31 30.32 7.21
N LEU A 204 -2.07 30.62 6.80
CA LEU A 204 -1.32 29.83 5.83
C LEU A 204 -1.04 28.41 6.36
N LEU A 205 -1.02 27.44 5.44
CA LEU A 205 -0.51 26.09 5.71
C LEU A 205 0.96 26.17 6.12
N LYS A 206 1.29 25.61 7.29
CA LYS A 206 2.64 25.59 7.86
C LYS A 206 3.35 24.26 7.61
N SER A 207 2.63 23.16 7.77
CA SER A 207 3.15 21.82 7.53
C SER A 207 2.01 20.88 7.12
N ALA A 208 2.36 19.85 6.34
CA ALA A 208 1.45 18.77 5.99
C ALA A 208 2.22 17.46 6.03
N SER A 209 1.59 16.43 6.58
CA SER A 209 2.12 15.08 6.63
C SER A 209 1.03 14.13 6.14
N GLN A 210 1.40 13.25 5.20
CA GLN A 210 0.52 12.19 4.75
C GLN A 210 0.58 11.04 5.76
N GLY A 211 -0.58 10.64 6.26
CA GLY A 211 -0.76 9.46 7.11
C GLY A 211 -0.97 8.19 6.28
N SER A 212 -1.74 7.26 6.84
CA SER A 212 -1.99 5.96 6.21
C SER A 212 -2.79 6.08 4.92
N PHE A 213 -2.51 5.14 4.01
CA PHE A 213 -3.30 4.87 2.81
C PHE A 213 -3.68 3.40 2.88
N ASP A 214 -4.95 3.13 3.13
CA ASP A 214 -5.48 1.81 3.43
C ASP A 214 -6.51 1.42 2.37
N ILE A 215 -6.48 0.18 1.93
CA ILE A 215 -7.47 -0.42 1.04
C ILE A 215 -8.07 -1.61 1.77
N GLN A 216 -9.30 -1.47 2.23
CA GLN A 216 -10.03 -2.45 3.04
C GLN A 216 -11.22 -3.03 2.28
N SER A 217 -11.79 -4.11 2.79
CA SER A 217 -13.12 -4.57 2.38
C SER A 217 -14.19 -3.54 2.75
N THR A 218 -15.23 -3.37 1.93
CA THR A 218 -16.40 -2.54 2.30
C THR A 218 -17.26 -3.19 3.39
N SER A 219 -17.14 -4.51 3.58
CA SER A 219 -17.79 -5.29 4.63
C SER A 219 -16.73 -5.98 5.47
N PRO A 220 -16.15 -5.28 6.46
CA PRO A 220 -15.11 -5.85 7.29
C PRO A 220 -15.68 -7.02 8.10
N THR A 221 -14.93 -8.12 8.15
CA THR A 221 -15.26 -9.24 9.04
C THR A 221 -14.56 -9.04 10.39
N SER A 222 -15.01 -9.72 11.45
CA SER A 222 -14.39 -9.63 12.77
C SER A 222 -12.92 -10.11 12.82
N GLU A 223 -12.39 -10.64 11.71
CA GLU A 223 -10.99 -11.03 11.52
C GLU A 223 -10.16 -9.96 10.77
N ASP A 224 -10.76 -8.83 10.35
CA ASP A 224 -10.03 -7.69 9.76
C ASP A 224 -9.26 -6.92 10.85
N THR A 225 -8.16 -7.50 11.30
CA THR A 225 -7.13 -6.85 12.13
C THR A 225 -6.22 -5.98 11.27
N SER A 226 -6.77 -5.13 10.40
CA SER A 226 -5.96 -4.11 9.71
C SER A 226 -5.61 -3.02 10.72
N ASP A 227 -4.51 -3.26 11.44
CA ASP A 227 -3.84 -2.28 12.28
C ASP A 227 -3.51 -1.02 11.47
N TYR A 228 -3.40 0.11 12.19
CA TYR A 228 -3.29 1.49 11.70
C TYR A 228 -1.97 1.80 10.92
N GLY A 229 -1.56 0.91 10.00
CA GLY A 229 -0.22 0.85 9.40
C GLY A 229 -0.17 0.64 7.88
N GLY A 230 -1.28 0.76 7.15
CA GLY A 230 -1.31 0.50 5.71
C GLY A 230 -1.66 -0.94 5.42
N GLY A 231 -2.95 -1.22 5.24
CA GLY A 231 -3.45 -2.53 4.81
C GLY A 231 -3.88 -2.53 3.33
N TYR A 232 -3.60 -3.61 2.60
CA TYR A 232 -4.20 -3.85 1.29
C TYR A 232 -4.92 -5.21 1.29
N ASP A 233 -6.22 -5.18 1.51
CA ASP A 233 -7.08 -6.34 1.28
C ASP A 233 -7.10 -6.69 -0.20
N THR A 234 -6.78 -7.94 -0.52
CA THR A 234 -6.86 -8.50 -1.88
C THR A 234 -7.91 -9.59 -1.99
N SER A 235 -8.63 -9.93 -0.92
CA SER A 235 -9.57 -11.05 -0.92
C SER A 235 -10.95 -10.70 -1.49
N THR A 236 -11.35 -9.42 -1.44
CA THR A 236 -12.70 -8.96 -1.86
C THR A 236 -12.69 -8.17 -3.17
N ILE A 237 -13.85 -8.02 -3.83
CA ILE A 237 -13.98 -7.14 -5.02
C ILE A 237 -14.25 -5.70 -4.59
N ASP A 238 -15.16 -5.50 -3.65
CA ASP A 238 -15.54 -4.17 -3.20
C ASP A 238 -14.49 -3.63 -2.22
N LYS A 239 -13.90 -2.49 -2.57
CA LYS A 239 -12.79 -1.87 -1.88
C LYS A 239 -13.20 -0.55 -1.27
N LYS A 240 -12.92 -0.36 0.01
CA LYS A 240 -12.96 0.93 0.68
C LYS A 240 -11.53 1.46 0.79
N VAL A 241 -11.23 2.51 0.05
CA VAL A 241 -9.92 3.18 0.08
C VAL A 241 -9.99 4.36 1.03
N ARG A 242 -9.06 4.44 1.97
CA ARG A 242 -9.01 5.45 3.03
C ARG A 242 -7.66 6.13 3.03
N LEU A 243 -7.65 7.45 3.12
CA LEU A 243 -6.44 8.24 3.28
C LEU A 243 -6.60 9.26 4.41
N VAL A 244 -5.60 9.35 5.27
CA VAL A 244 -5.54 10.35 6.34
C VAL A 244 -4.39 11.31 6.07
N VAL A 245 -4.62 12.61 6.26
CA VAL A 245 -3.58 13.64 6.29
C VAL A 245 -3.59 14.34 7.64
N THR A 246 -2.43 14.81 8.08
CA THR A 246 -2.31 15.73 9.22
C THR A 246 -1.75 17.04 8.71
N ILE A 247 -2.47 18.13 8.93
CA ILE A 247 -2.10 19.46 8.44
C ILE A 247 -2.06 20.43 9.60
N GLN A 248 -1.04 21.29 9.62
CA GLN A 248 -0.93 22.41 10.53
C GLN A 248 -1.16 23.71 9.79
N TYR A 249 -2.13 24.48 10.27
CA TYR A 249 -2.40 25.84 9.79
C TYR A 249 -1.94 26.84 10.85
N ALA A 250 -1.38 27.96 10.42
CA ALA A 250 -1.22 29.12 11.29
C ALA A 250 -2.61 29.66 11.69
N ILE A 251 -2.68 30.39 12.80
CA ILE A 251 -3.86 31.17 13.16
C ILE A 251 -3.53 32.65 13.31
N ASN A 252 -4.52 33.49 13.02
CA ASN A 252 -4.47 34.95 13.10
C ASN A 252 -5.63 35.51 13.91
#